data_AF-A0A919KY06-F1
#
_entry.id   AF-A0A919KY06-F1
#
_cell.length_a   1.000
_cell.length_b   1.000
_cell.length_c   1.000
_cell.angle_alpha   90.00
_cell.angle_beta   90.00
_cell.angle_gamma   90.00
#
_symmetry.space_group_name_H-M   'P 1'
#
loop_
_entity.id
_entity.type
_entity.pdbx_description
1 polymer ?
#
loop_
_entity_poly.entity_id
_entity_poly.type
_entity_poly.pdbx_seq_one_letter_code
_entity_poly.pdbx_strand_id
1 'polypeptide(L)'
;MIAHSPLRSLGGPVAGLVTAAGQTSANVTDWPARASWLVGILLLVALVCWLMREGWRWRATLQSGLPALRALPADPGTPRLTMTGLYHGSTAAGQWLERLVAHGLGARSRAELTLYDCGLHVRRPGSTDFFVPADDLRAARLDNAIAGKVLTRDGLLVVTWAHGDQLIDSGFRSDHAAEHPAWTAALTTPNQHTPKEGAIR
;
A
#
# COMPACT_ATOMS: atom_id res chain seq x y z
N MET A 1 -114.03 -17.76 -4.73
CA MET A 1 -113.13 -16.85 -5.46
C MET A 1 -112.34 -16.07 -4.43
N ILE A 2 -111.02 -15.98 -4.58
CA ILE A 2 -110.04 -15.28 -3.70
C ILE A 2 -109.68 -16.08 -2.43
N ALA A 3 -108.64 -16.92 -2.44
CA ALA A 3 -107.18 -16.65 -2.36
C ALA A 3 -106.69 -16.44 -0.91
N HIS A 4 -106.05 -17.45 -0.33
CA HIS A 4 -104.61 -17.53 -0.04
C HIS A 4 -104.22 -17.03 1.36
N SER A 5 -103.83 -17.96 2.24
CA SER A 5 -102.43 -18.12 2.66
C SER A 5 -102.29 -19.13 3.81
N PRO A 6 -101.47 -20.18 3.66
CA PRO A 6 -100.91 -20.91 4.78
C PRO A 6 -99.66 -20.19 5.30
N LEU A 7 -99.22 -20.49 6.52
CA LEU A 7 -97.86 -20.98 6.80
C LEU A 7 -97.64 -21.14 8.31
N ARG A 8 -97.43 -22.40 8.69
CA ARG A 8 -96.87 -22.87 9.94
C ARG A 8 -95.35 -22.88 9.74
N SER A 9 -94.59 -22.13 10.54
CA SER A 9 -93.15 -22.35 10.70
C SER A 9 -92.67 -21.78 12.03
N LEU A 10 -92.35 -22.70 12.95
CA LEU A 10 -91.62 -22.48 14.21
C LEU A 10 -90.15 -22.83 13.97
N GLY A 11 -89.24 -22.06 14.58
CA GLY A 11 -87.78 -22.25 14.57
C GLY A 11 -87.10 -21.02 13.99
N GLY A 12 -86.46 -20.14 14.74
CA GLY A 12 -85.44 -20.35 15.78
C GLY A 12 -84.20 -19.58 15.30
N PRO A 13 -83.51 -18.79 16.13
CA PRO A 13 -82.44 -17.91 15.65
C PRO A 13 -81.30 -18.74 15.07
N VAL A 14 -80.94 -18.46 13.81
CA VAL A 14 -79.76 -19.03 13.17
C VAL A 14 -78.55 -18.44 13.87
N ALA A 15 -78.06 -19.14 14.88
CA ALA A 15 -76.75 -18.89 15.46
C ALA A 15 -75.73 -19.06 14.34
N GLY A 16 -75.21 -17.94 13.84
CA GLY A 16 -74.09 -17.92 12.92
C GLY A 16 -72.90 -18.59 13.60
N LEU A 17 -72.61 -19.83 13.22
CA LEU A 17 -71.33 -20.47 13.45
C LEU A 17 -70.29 -19.65 12.70
N VAL A 18 -69.72 -18.65 13.37
CA VAL A 18 -68.39 -18.15 13.04
C VAL A 18 -67.46 -19.33 13.28
N THR A 19 -67.18 -20.10 12.23
CA THR A 19 -66.03 -20.99 12.21
C THR A 19 -64.82 -20.09 12.36
N ALA A 20 -64.27 -20.04 13.57
CA ALA A 20 -62.93 -19.55 13.79
C ALA A 20 -62.01 -20.40 12.90
N ALA A 21 -61.70 -19.89 11.70
CA ALA A 21 -60.64 -20.43 10.89
C ALA A 21 -59.42 -20.43 11.79
N GLY A 22 -58.96 -21.63 12.16
CA GLY A 22 -57.81 -21.79 13.03
C GLY A 22 -56.69 -20.93 12.47
N GLN A 23 -56.30 -19.89 13.20
CA GLN A 23 -55.08 -19.17 12.91
C GLN A 23 -53.98 -20.22 13.04
N THR A 24 -53.55 -20.77 11.90
CA THR A 24 -52.39 -21.63 11.85
C THR A 24 -51.25 -20.71 12.26
N SER A 25 -50.79 -20.88 13.49
CA SER A 25 -49.66 -20.15 14.03
C SER A 25 -48.55 -20.25 13.00
N ALA A 26 -48.16 -19.12 12.39
CA ALA A 26 -47.08 -19.09 11.42
C ALA A 26 -45.90 -19.83 12.04
N ASN A 27 -45.42 -20.91 11.38
CA ASN A 27 -44.42 -21.79 11.95
C ASN A 27 -43.24 -20.92 12.40
N VAL A 28 -43.08 -20.82 13.72
CA VAL A 28 -42.25 -19.79 14.32
C VAL A 28 -40.81 -20.24 14.13
N THR A 29 -40.19 -19.64 13.12
CA THR A 29 -38.77 -19.71 12.85
C THR A 29 -38.30 -21.06 12.34
N ASP A 30 -38.01 -21.12 11.04
CA ASP A 30 -37.10 -22.11 10.46
C ASP A 30 -35.68 -21.87 11.02
N TRP A 31 -35.47 -22.17 12.31
CA TRP A 31 -34.19 -22.13 12.99
C TRP A 31 -33.09 -22.84 12.21
N PRO A 32 -33.31 -24.01 11.56
CA PRO A 32 -32.29 -24.60 10.68
C PRO A 32 -31.99 -23.76 9.44
N ALA A 33 -32.99 -23.10 8.84
CA ALA A 33 -32.76 -22.19 7.71
C ALA A 33 -32.00 -20.93 8.13
N ARG A 34 -32.33 -20.36 9.30
CA ARG A 34 -31.60 -19.21 9.85
C ARG A 34 -30.19 -19.58 10.28
N ALA A 35 -30.02 -20.73 10.93
CA ALA A 35 -28.70 -21.24 11.32
C ALA A 35 -27.82 -21.52 10.11
N SER A 36 -28.35 -22.13 9.04
CA SER A 36 -27.60 -22.34 7.80
C SER A 36 -27.23 -21.03 7.11
N TRP A 37 -28.13 -20.03 7.06
CA TRP A 37 -27.80 -18.69 6.59
C TRP A 37 -26.69 -18.02 7.41
N LEU A 38 -26.76 -18.10 8.74
CA LEU A 38 -25.74 -17.54 9.63
C LEU A 38 -24.38 -18.21 9.42
N VAL A 39 -24.35 -19.55 9.33
CA VAL A 39 -23.12 -20.30 9.06
C VAL A 39 -22.57 -19.95 7.67
N GLY A 40 -23.43 -19.84 6.66
CA GLY A 40 -23.04 -19.43 5.31
C GLY A 40 -22.42 -18.03 5.28
N ILE A 41 -23.04 -17.07 5.96
CA ILE A 41 -22.50 -15.70 6.10
C ILE A 41 -21.17 -15.73 6.86
N LEU A 42 -21.06 -16.49 7.95
CA LEU A 42 -19.84 -16.57 8.74
C LEU A 42 -18.67 -17.16 7.92
N LEU A 43 -18.94 -18.22 7.15
CA LEU A 43 -17.96 -18.83 6.25
C LEU A 43 -17.55 -17.86 5.13
N LEU A 44 -18.50 -17.14 4.54
CA LEU A 44 -18.22 -16.12 3.53
C LEU A 44 -17.34 -15.00 4.10
N VAL A 45 -17.67 -14.48 5.28
CA VAL A 45 -16.88 -13.45 5.97
C VAL A 45 -15.48 -13.99 6.27
N ALA A 46 -15.37 -15.20 6.81
CA ALA A 46 -14.08 -15.83 7.08
C ALA A 46 -13.24 -16.00 5.80
N LEU A 47 -13.87 -16.40 4.69
CA LEU A 47 -13.22 -16.52 3.39
C LEU A 47 -12.73 -15.16 2.87
N VAL A 48 -13.56 -14.11 2.95
CA VAL A 48 -13.17 -12.76 2.54
C VAL A 48 -12.03 -12.25 3.41
N CYS A 49 -12.10 -12.40 4.73
CA CYS A 49 -11.02 -12.04 5.64
C CYS A 49 -9.73 -12.82 5.34
N TRP A 50 -9.85 -14.11 4.99
CA TRP A 50 -8.72 -14.94 4.59
C TRP A 50 -8.09 -14.47 3.27
N LEU A 51 -8.89 -14.17 2.25
CA LEU A 51 -8.42 -13.62 0.96
C LEU A 51 -7.77 -12.24 1.14
N MET A 52 -8.34 -11.35 1.96
CA MET A 52 -7.73 -10.06 2.28
C MET A 52 -6.38 -10.25 2.96
N ARG A 53 -6.30 -11.19 3.92
CA ARG A 53 -5.06 -11.52 4.62
C ARG A 53 -4.02 -12.12 3.67
N GLU A 54 -4.41 -12.96 2.72
CA GLU A 54 -3.50 -13.53 1.73
C GLU A 54 -3.03 -12.46 0.73
N GLY A 55 -3.91 -11.53 0.33
CA GLY A 55 -3.52 -10.35 -0.43
C GLY A 55 -2.50 -9.47 0.31
N TRP A 56 -2.62 -9.32 1.62
CA TRP A 56 -1.64 -8.61 2.44
C TRP A 56 -0.31 -9.37 2.53
N ARG A 57 -0.34 -10.71 2.58
CA ARG A 57 0.87 -11.55 2.55
C ARG A 57 1.58 -11.50 1.20
N TRP A 58 0.84 -11.48 0.10
CA TRP A 58 1.40 -11.27 -1.24
C TRP A 58 2.08 -9.90 -1.38
N ARG A 59 1.47 -8.84 -0.84
CA ARG A 59 2.13 -7.51 -0.80
C ARG A 59 3.37 -7.49 0.08
N ALA A 60 3.37 -8.21 1.20
CA ALA A 60 4.53 -8.32 2.08
C ALA A 60 5.67 -9.14 1.44
N THR A 61 5.35 -10.19 0.69
CA THR A 61 6.35 -11.01 -0.02
C THR A 61 7.04 -10.27 -1.16
N LEU A 62 6.32 -9.35 -1.83
CA LEU A 62 6.94 -8.40 -2.76
C LEU A 62 7.99 -7.51 -2.08
N GLN A 63 7.93 -7.26 -0.78
CA GLN A 63 8.92 -6.44 -0.07
C GLN A 63 10.00 -7.26 0.66
N SER A 64 9.76 -8.56 0.92
CA SER A 64 10.65 -9.40 1.73
C SER A 64 11.85 -9.98 0.98
N GLY A 65 11.82 -9.97 -0.36
CA GLY A 65 12.92 -10.47 -1.21
C GLY A 65 14.08 -9.48 -1.38
N LEU A 66 13.99 -8.28 -0.78
CA LEU A 66 15.02 -7.27 -0.95
C LEU A 66 16.33 -7.72 -0.29
N PRO A 67 17.47 -7.72 -1.02
CA PRO A 67 18.76 -8.06 -0.45
C PRO A 67 19.14 -7.08 0.66
N ALA A 68 20.13 -7.45 1.49
CA ALA A 68 20.63 -6.55 2.52
C ALA A 68 21.19 -5.26 1.90
N LEU A 69 21.02 -4.12 2.59
CA LEU A 69 21.60 -2.85 2.18
C LEU A 69 23.13 -2.95 2.20
N ARG A 70 23.79 -2.41 1.17
CA ARG A 70 25.26 -2.38 1.14
C ARG A 70 25.75 -1.32 2.13
N ALA A 71 26.79 -1.67 2.87
CA ALA A 71 27.53 -0.71 3.68
C ALA A 71 28.45 0.13 2.79
N LEU A 72 28.84 1.30 3.30
CA LEU A 72 29.85 2.13 2.65
C LEU A 72 31.17 1.34 2.51
N PRO A 73 31.81 1.33 1.33
CA PRO A 73 33.15 0.77 1.16
C PRO A 73 34.16 1.45 2.11
N ALA A 74 35.20 0.73 2.51
CA ALA A 74 36.24 1.27 3.40
C ALA A 74 36.99 2.46 2.80
N ASP A 75 37.13 2.49 1.47
CA ASP A 75 37.69 3.62 0.73
C ASP A 75 36.69 4.07 -0.36
N PRO A 76 35.77 5.00 -0.03
CA PRO A 76 34.80 5.51 -0.98
C PRO A 76 35.39 6.60 -1.90
N GLY A 77 36.61 7.07 -1.64
CA GLY A 77 37.25 8.18 -2.36
C GLY A 77 36.80 9.58 -1.89
N THR A 78 37.04 10.59 -2.74
CA THR A 78 36.75 11.99 -2.41
C THR A 78 35.26 12.32 -2.59
N PRO A 79 34.61 12.97 -1.60
CA PRO A 79 33.22 13.39 -1.73
C PRO A 79 33.09 14.52 -2.75
N ARG A 80 32.14 14.36 -3.69
CA ARG A 80 31.82 15.34 -4.73
C ARG A 80 30.77 16.35 -4.29
N LEU A 81 29.75 15.87 -3.60
CA LEU A 81 28.67 16.68 -3.03
C LEU A 81 28.27 16.12 -1.68
N THR A 82 27.95 17.02 -0.76
CA THR A 82 27.45 16.66 0.56
C THR A 82 26.28 17.56 0.90
N MET A 83 25.20 17.00 1.46
CA MET A 83 24.09 17.77 1.99
C MET A 83 23.51 17.14 3.24
N THR A 84 22.84 17.96 4.04
CA THR A 84 22.03 17.52 5.17
C THR A 84 20.57 17.79 4.90
N GLY A 85 19.72 16.99 5.54
CA GLY A 85 18.29 17.20 5.50
C GLY A 85 17.50 16.09 6.13
N LEU A 86 16.37 15.80 5.51
CA LEU A 86 15.36 14.92 6.03
C LEU A 86 15.00 13.86 4.99
N TYR A 87 15.05 12.61 5.44
CA TYR A 87 14.61 11.44 4.69
C TYR A 87 13.13 11.17 4.96
N HIS A 88 12.33 11.13 3.90
CA HIS A 88 10.88 10.95 3.99
C HIS A 88 10.42 9.48 3.91
N GLY A 89 11.30 8.60 3.45
CA GLY A 89 11.04 7.18 3.20
C GLY A 89 11.36 6.81 1.75
N SER A 90 11.41 5.50 1.50
CA SER A 90 11.44 4.95 0.15
C SER A 90 10.09 4.37 -0.25
N THR A 91 9.82 4.39 -1.55
CA THR A 91 8.69 3.73 -2.20
C THR A 91 9.16 2.89 -3.38
N ALA A 92 8.33 1.96 -3.85
CA ALA A 92 8.58 1.36 -5.15
C ALA A 92 8.57 2.46 -6.23
N ALA A 93 9.44 2.35 -7.22
CA ALA A 93 9.61 3.39 -8.24
C ALA A 93 8.29 3.68 -8.97
N GLY A 94 7.94 4.96 -9.07
CA GLY A 94 6.68 5.40 -9.69
C GLY A 94 5.41 5.14 -8.87
N GLN A 95 5.50 4.42 -7.74
CA GLN A 95 4.38 4.13 -6.85
C GLN A 95 4.51 4.90 -5.54
N TRP A 96 4.30 6.22 -5.59
CA TRP A 96 4.53 7.13 -4.45
C TRP A 96 3.68 6.82 -3.18
N LEU A 97 2.63 6.00 -3.29
CA LEU A 97 1.82 5.53 -2.16
C LEU A 97 2.36 4.24 -1.53
N GLU A 98 3.16 3.47 -2.26
CA GLU A 98 3.65 2.16 -1.82
C GLU A 98 4.92 2.29 -0.99
N ARG A 99 4.76 2.49 0.32
CA ARG A 99 5.88 2.61 1.27
C ARG A 99 6.64 1.29 1.40
N LEU A 100 7.95 1.34 1.23
CA LEU A 100 8.85 0.21 1.49
C LEU A 100 9.22 0.19 2.97
N VAL A 101 8.79 -0.83 3.70
CA VAL A 101 9.11 -0.99 5.13
C VAL A 101 10.39 -1.80 5.36
N ALA A 102 10.79 -2.58 4.36
CA ALA A 102 11.99 -3.42 4.40
C ALA A 102 13.26 -2.62 4.75
N HIS A 103 14.15 -3.23 5.53
CA HIS A 103 15.47 -2.68 5.90
C HIS A 103 15.44 -1.25 6.49
N GLY A 104 14.33 -0.88 7.13
CA GLY A 104 14.17 0.46 7.73
C GLY A 104 14.04 1.59 6.70
N LEU A 105 13.82 1.28 5.42
CA LEU A 105 13.63 2.30 4.36
C LEU A 105 12.33 3.08 4.52
N GLY A 106 11.40 2.60 5.34
CA GLY A 106 10.12 3.27 5.59
C GLY A 106 10.17 4.33 6.69
N ALA A 107 11.19 4.34 7.55
CA ALA A 107 11.25 5.25 8.69
C ALA A 107 11.67 6.65 8.25
N ARG A 108 10.98 7.68 8.75
CA ARG A 108 11.42 9.08 8.59
C ARG A 108 12.60 9.34 9.52
N SER A 109 13.67 9.91 9.02
CA SER A 109 14.87 10.22 9.81
C SER A 109 15.56 11.48 9.28
N ARG A 110 16.48 12.05 10.06
CA ARG A 110 17.48 12.95 9.47
C ARG A 110 18.35 12.14 8.51
N ALA A 111 18.87 12.80 7.48
CA ALA A 111 19.78 12.19 6.53
C ALA A 111 20.91 13.15 6.17
N GLU A 112 22.10 12.57 6.05
CA GLU A 112 23.30 13.20 5.51
C GLU A 112 23.64 12.43 4.23
N LEU A 113 23.58 13.10 3.09
CA LEU A 113 23.88 12.51 1.80
C LEU A 113 25.29 12.93 1.41
N THR A 114 26.09 11.95 0.98
CA THR A 114 27.42 12.18 0.42
C THR A 114 27.53 11.44 -0.91
N LEU A 115 27.75 12.18 -1.99
CA LEU A 115 27.97 11.63 -3.32
C LEU A 115 29.47 11.42 -3.53
N TYR A 116 29.86 10.19 -3.85
CA TYR A 116 31.19 9.80 -4.28
C TYR A 116 31.15 9.40 -5.75
N ASP A 117 32.31 9.25 -6.39
CA ASP A 117 32.37 8.68 -7.74
C ASP A 117 31.93 7.21 -7.77
N CYS A 118 32.12 6.48 -6.67
CA CYS A 118 31.68 5.09 -6.55
C CYS A 118 30.17 4.93 -6.26
N GLY A 119 29.48 5.99 -5.85
CA GLY A 119 28.06 5.95 -5.54
C GLY A 119 27.59 6.94 -4.48
N LEU A 120 26.33 6.80 -4.09
CA LEU A 120 25.65 7.63 -3.11
C LEU A 120 25.64 6.97 -1.73
N HIS A 121 26.22 7.64 -0.74
CA HIS A 121 26.09 7.27 0.65
C HIS A 121 24.98 8.06 1.34
N VAL A 122 24.12 7.36 2.06
CA VAL A 122 23.04 7.94 2.85
C VAL A 122 23.20 7.50 4.29
N ARG A 123 23.66 8.43 5.12
CA ARG A 123 23.76 8.25 6.56
C ARG A 123 22.49 8.76 7.23
N ARG A 124 21.86 7.94 8.06
CA ARG A 124 20.60 8.21 8.73
C ARG A 124 20.77 8.02 10.24
N PRO A 125 21.19 9.06 10.99
CA PRO A 125 21.32 8.97 12.44
C PRO A 125 20.01 8.47 13.09
N GLY A 126 20.11 7.37 13.86
CA GLY A 126 18.94 6.72 14.49
C GLY A 126 18.16 5.77 13.58
N SER A 127 18.65 5.48 12.37
CA SER A 127 18.13 4.48 11.44
C SER A 127 19.28 3.73 10.75
N THR A 128 18.96 2.84 9.81
CA THR A 128 19.96 2.03 9.10
C THR A 128 20.61 2.85 7.98
N ASP A 129 21.94 2.99 8.01
CA ASP A 129 22.69 3.63 6.93
C ASP A 129 22.71 2.73 5.69
N PHE A 130 22.85 3.33 4.50
CA PHE A 130 22.98 2.56 3.26
C PHE A 130 23.82 3.26 2.21
N PHE A 131 24.41 2.44 1.35
CA PHE A 131 25.17 2.87 0.18
C PHE A 131 24.53 2.34 -1.10
N VAL A 132 24.38 3.23 -2.08
CA VAL A 132 23.88 2.92 -3.42
C VAL A 132 25.03 3.09 -4.41
N PRO A 133 25.55 2.01 -5.01
CA PRO A 133 26.59 2.08 -6.03
C PRO A 133 26.17 2.94 -7.22
N ALA A 134 27.13 3.56 -7.89
CA ALA A 134 26.88 4.35 -9.10
C ALA A 134 26.16 3.53 -10.18
N ASP A 135 26.52 2.26 -10.36
CA ASP A 135 25.90 1.35 -11.34
C ASP A 135 24.44 1.01 -11.02
N ASP A 136 24.00 1.21 -9.79
CA ASP A 136 22.63 0.97 -9.33
C ASP A 136 21.79 2.25 -9.35
N LEU A 137 22.40 3.43 -9.50
CA LEU A 137 21.67 4.69 -9.68
C LEU A 137 21.04 4.73 -11.09
N ARG A 138 19.76 5.12 -11.16
CA ARG A 138 18.99 5.13 -12.41
C ARG A 138 18.54 6.52 -12.81
N ALA A 139 18.04 7.30 -11.85
CA ALA A 139 17.58 8.66 -12.10
C ALA A 139 17.59 9.49 -10.83
N ALA A 140 17.61 10.80 -10.99
CA ALA A 140 17.30 11.76 -9.93
C ALA A 140 16.35 12.83 -10.48
N ARG A 141 15.29 13.13 -9.74
CA ARG A 141 14.28 14.12 -10.14
C ARG A 141 13.85 14.97 -8.96
N LEU A 142 13.34 16.15 -9.27
CA LEU A 142 12.57 16.94 -8.32
C LEU A 142 11.12 16.47 -8.38
N ASP A 143 10.54 16.26 -7.21
CA ASP A 143 9.17 15.79 -7.07
C ASP A 143 8.49 16.56 -5.94
N ASN A 144 7.18 16.41 -5.84
CA ASN A 144 6.36 17.04 -4.81
C ASN A 144 5.60 16.01 -3.96
N ALA A 145 5.69 14.70 -4.27
CA ALA A 145 5.03 13.67 -3.49
C ALA A 145 5.89 12.42 -3.28
N ILE A 146 5.95 11.92 -2.04
CA ILE A 146 6.52 10.61 -1.75
C ILE A 146 5.94 10.00 -0.48
N ALA A 147 5.84 8.67 -0.45
CA ALA A 147 5.43 7.86 0.68
C ALA A 147 4.11 8.35 1.32
N GLY A 148 3.15 8.69 0.47
CA GLY A 148 1.82 9.19 0.88
C GLY A 148 1.79 10.65 1.36
N LYS A 149 2.86 11.43 1.18
CA LYS A 149 2.93 12.85 1.59
C LYS A 149 3.17 13.75 0.40
N VAL A 150 2.37 14.82 0.31
CA VAL A 150 2.55 15.91 -0.66
C VAL A 150 3.25 17.07 0.03
N LEU A 151 4.27 17.63 -0.61
CA LEU A 151 5.07 18.75 -0.15
C LEU A 151 4.91 19.95 -1.12
N THR A 152 5.51 21.08 -0.75
CA THR A 152 5.66 22.23 -1.63
C THR A 152 6.36 21.85 -2.93
N ARG A 153 5.99 22.52 -4.03
CA ARG A 153 6.54 22.29 -5.37
C ARG A 153 8.07 22.30 -5.36
N ASP A 154 8.66 21.30 -6.02
CA ASP A 154 10.12 21.10 -6.15
C ASP A 154 10.88 20.98 -4.81
N GLY A 155 10.18 20.68 -3.72
CA GLY A 155 10.75 20.61 -2.38
C GLY A 155 11.36 19.25 -2.02
N LEU A 156 11.40 18.30 -2.94
CA LEU A 156 11.88 16.94 -2.70
C LEU A 156 12.80 16.48 -3.83
N LEU A 157 14.00 16.04 -3.47
CA LEU A 157 14.89 15.26 -4.32
C LEU A 157 14.48 13.79 -4.21
N VAL A 158 14.04 13.20 -5.32
CA VAL A 158 13.78 11.77 -5.43
C VAL A 158 14.91 11.13 -6.21
N VAL A 159 15.58 10.15 -5.60
CA VAL A 159 16.63 9.35 -6.23
C VAL A 159 16.07 7.97 -6.50
N THR A 160 16.06 7.57 -7.77
CA THR A 160 15.66 6.24 -8.23
C THR A 160 16.88 5.35 -8.37
N TRP A 161 16.86 4.18 -7.73
CA TRP A 161 17.96 3.24 -7.73
C TRP A 161 17.48 1.79 -7.75
N ALA A 162 18.32 0.89 -8.26
CA ALA A 162 18.08 -0.54 -8.30
C ALA A 162 18.54 -1.22 -7.00
N HIS A 163 17.72 -2.11 -6.47
CA HIS A 163 18.03 -2.92 -5.30
C HIS A 163 17.60 -4.36 -5.54
N GLY A 164 18.54 -5.20 -5.98
CA GLY A 164 18.21 -6.50 -6.57
C GLY A 164 17.37 -6.30 -7.84
N ASP A 165 16.23 -6.97 -7.93
CA ASP A 165 15.32 -6.89 -9.08
C ASP A 165 14.30 -5.74 -8.99
N GLN A 166 14.39 -4.89 -7.96
CA GLN A 166 13.42 -3.82 -7.73
C GLN A 166 14.00 -2.43 -7.96
N LEU A 167 13.17 -1.53 -8.47
CA LEU A 167 13.47 -0.11 -8.52
C LEU A 167 12.82 0.60 -7.33
N ILE A 168 13.62 1.37 -6.62
CA ILE A 168 13.26 2.08 -5.40
C ILE A 168 13.41 3.58 -5.63
N ASP A 169 12.39 4.35 -5.25
CA ASP A 169 12.42 5.80 -5.16
C ASP A 169 12.68 6.21 -3.71
N SER A 170 13.79 6.89 -3.44
CA SER A 170 14.14 7.44 -2.12
C SER A 170 13.98 8.95 -2.10
N GLY A 171 13.18 9.48 -1.17
CA GLY A 171 12.86 10.91 -1.10
C GLY A 171 13.61 11.66 0.00
N PHE A 172 14.27 12.75 -0.40
CA PHE A 172 15.10 13.59 0.45
C PHE A 172 14.68 15.05 0.33
N ARG A 173 14.57 15.73 1.46
CA ARG A 173 14.40 17.17 1.53
C ARG A 173 15.66 17.76 2.17
N SER A 174 16.43 18.55 1.43
CA SER A 174 17.61 19.22 2.00
C SER A 174 17.17 20.32 2.96
N ASP A 175 18.08 20.73 3.83
CA ASP A 175 17.87 21.89 4.68
C ASP A 175 17.83 23.18 3.85
N HIS A 176 18.61 23.25 2.76
CA HIS A 176 18.57 24.35 1.78
C HIS A 176 18.07 23.86 0.41
N ALA A 177 16.82 24.19 0.05
CA ALA A 177 16.19 23.74 -1.19
C ALA A 177 16.96 24.12 -2.48
N ALA A 178 17.77 25.18 -2.43
CA ALA A 178 18.63 25.60 -3.54
C ALA A 178 19.70 24.56 -3.93
N GLU A 179 19.97 23.57 -3.07
CA GLU A 179 20.92 22.49 -3.34
C GLU A 179 20.33 21.42 -4.27
N HIS A 180 19.00 21.26 -4.31
CA HIS A 180 18.35 20.17 -5.04
C HIS A 180 18.67 20.13 -6.55
N PRO A 181 18.72 21.25 -7.30
CA PRO A 181 19.08 21.23 -8.71
C PRO A 181 20.53 20.77 -8.98
N ALA A 182 21.47 21.08 -8.08
CA ALA A 182 22.86 20.64 -8.22
C ALA A 182 22.95 19.10 -8.04
N TRP A 183 22.17 18.56 -7.12
CA TRP A 183 22.09 17.13 -6.86
C TRP A 183 21.43 16.34 -7.99
N THR A 184 20.32 16.82 -8.56
CA THR A 184 19.72 16.17 -9.72
C THR A 184 20.67 16.15 -10.91
N ALA A 185 21.35 17.27 -11.19
CA ALA A 185 22.35 17.33 -12.26
C ALA A 185 23.51 16.35 -12.03
N ALA A 186 24.07 16.31 -10.82
CA ALA A 186 25.17 15.44 -10.48
C ALA A 186 24.82 13.94 -10.53
N LEU A 187 23.60 13.57 -10.12
CA LEU A 187 23.12 12.19 -10.11
C LEU A 187 22.55 11.72 -11.46
N THR A 188 22.21 12.63 -12.37
CA THR A 188 21.79 12.29 -13.75
C THR A 188 23.00 12.03 -14.67
N THR A 189 24.11 12.70 -14.40
CA THR A 189 25.36 12.63 -15.18
C THR A 189 26.26 11.37 -14.98
N PRO A 190 26.17 10.52 -13.93
CA PRO A 190 27.21 9.50 -13.68
C PRO A 190 27.29 8.33 -14.67
N ASN A 191 26.29 8.16 -15.56
CA ASN A 191 26.16 6.93 -16.35
C ASN A 191 27.00 6.89 -17.65
N GLN A 192 28.09 7.66 -17.73
CA GLN A 192 29.09 7.54 -18.80
C GLN A 192 30.38 6.89 -18.28
N HIS A 193 30.29 5.70 -17.70
CA HIS A 193 31.45 4.81 -17.65
C HIS A 193 31.63 4.19 -19.04
N THR A 194 32.35 4.88 -19.91
CA THR A 194 32.94 4.27 -21.10
C THR A 194 33.89 3.17 -20.61
N PRO A 195 33.72 1.90 -21.01
CA PRO A 195 34.71 0.87 -20.74
C PRO A 195 36.05 1.36 -21.29
N LYS A 196 37.09 1.39 -20.46
CA LYS A 196 38.45 1.63 -20.96
C LYS A 196 38.78 0.49 -21.92
N GLU A 197 38.73 0.81 -23.21
CA GLU A 197 39.26 0.01 -24.31
C GLU A 197 40.73 -0.30 -24.00
N GLY A 198 40.97 -1.43 -23.35
CA GLY A 198 42.27 -2.07 -23.28
C GLY A 198 42.58 -2.64 -24.65
N ALA A 199 42.97 -1.79 -25.59
CA ALA A 199 43.58 -2.19 -26.84
C ALA A 199 44.95 -2.80 -26.53
N ILE A 200 44.91 -4.12 -26.39
CA ILE A 200 45.99 -5.09 -26.48
C ILE A 200 47.01 -4.62 -27.51
N ARG A 201 48.28 -4.54 -27.12
CA ARG A 201 49.42 -4.45 -28.02
C ARG A 201 50.36 -5.61 -27.74
#